data_AF-A0A3P6D0E9-F1
#
_entry.id   AF-A0A3P6D0E9-F1
#
_cell.length_a   1.000
_cell.length_b   1.000
_cell.length_c   1.000
_cell.angle_alpha   90.00
_cell.angle_beta   90.00
_cell.angle_gamma   90.00
#
_symmetry.space_group_name_H-M   'P 1'
#
loop_
_entity.id
_entity.type
_entity.pdbx_description
1 polymer ?
#
loop_
_entity_poly.entity_id
_entity_poly.type
_entity_poly.pdbx_seq_one_letter_code
_entity_poly.pdbx_strand_id
1 'polypeptide(L)'
;MSHLVRLVVGDWERGGQRTWRFNVDQMEVKHDIVVRENEMYNALLGMVRTNYKLDQILLPCELVILTYSFPDFSDDPIGYTLPPVELKEDGDVELFMSVRLDCPWLDLYVTFGDRDVDGYRHQRREEDGITMGMVARTEITITELEGINL
;
A
#
# COMPACT_ATOMS: atom_id res chain seq x y z
N MET A 1 22.43 -6.29 5.94
CA MET A 1 22.93 -5.35 4.91
C MET A 1 22.03 -4.13 4.88
N SER A 2 22.34 -3.10 4.09
CA SER A 2 21.53 -1.89 3.96
C SER A 2 21.23 -1.60 2.48
N HIS A 3 20.04 -1.10 2.20
CA HIS A 3 19.56 -0.86 0.84
C HIS A 3 19.14 0.59 0.66
N LEU A 4 19.31 1.10 -0.55
CA LEU A 4 18.81 2.42 -0.93
C LEU A 4 17.31 2.30 -1.21
N VAL A 5 16.51 3.10 -0.51
CA VAL A 5 15.05 3.14 -0.60
C VAL A 5 14.62 4.54 -0.99
N ARG A 6 13.90 4.64 -2.11
CA ARG A 6 13.31 5.91 -2.56
C ARG A 6 11.99 6.14 -1.84
N LEU A 7 11.86 7.31 -1.23
CA LEU A 7 10.64 7.83 -0.64
C LEU A 7 9.89 8.68 -1.67
N VAL A 8 8.58 8.53 -1.73
CA VAL A 8 7.72 9.31 -2.63
C VAL A 8 6.48 9.79 -1.88
N VAL A 9 6.26 11.11 -1.82
CA VAL A 9 5.09 11.70 -1.16
C VAL A 9 3.91 11.80 -2.13
N GLY A 10 2.71 11.63 -1.59
CA GLY A 10 1.47 11.74 -2.34
C GLY A 10 0.28 11.12 -1.62
N ASP A 11 -0.84 11.06 -2.33
CA ASP A 11 -2.09 10.47 -1.88
C ASP A 11 -2.47 9.24 -2.70
N TRP A 12 -3.20 8.33 -2.08
CA TRP A 12 -3.77 7.17 -2.76
C TRP A 12 -5.19 7.46 -3.23
N GLU A 13 -5.43 7.18 -4.51
CA GLU A 13 -6.74 7.27 -5.12
C GLU A 13 -7.14 5.91 -5.71
N ARG A 14 -8.38 5.53 -5.44
CA ARG A 14 -9.03 4.35 -6.00
C ARG A 14 -9.81 4.75 -7.26
N GLY A 15 -9.36 4.24 -8.39
CA GLY A 15 -10.04 4.35 -9.68
C GLY A 15 -11.30 3.47 -9.78
N GLY A 16 -12.14 3.78 -10.76
CA GLY A 16 -13.46 3.14 -10.97
C GLY A 16 -13.42 1.63 -11.30
N GLN A 17 -12.25 1.05 -11.58
CA GLN A 17 -12.06 -0.39 -11.87
C GLN A 17 -11.28 -1.13 -10.77
N ARG A 18 -11.31 -0.64 -9.51
CA ARG A 18 -10.47 -1.15 -8.40
C ARG A 18 -8.97 -1.02 -8.66
N THR A 19 -8.62 -0.01 -9.43
CA THR A 19 -7.24 0.42 -9.63
C THR A 19 -6.82 1.32 -8.48
N TRP A 20 -5.64 1.08 -7.94
CA TRP A 20 -4.97 1.91 -6.96
C TRP A 20 -3.90 2.70 -7.67
N ARG A 21 -3.97 4.03 -7.55
CA ARG A 21 -3.00 4.94 -8.13
C ARG A 21 -2.46 5.84 -7.04
N PHE A 22 -1.14 5.97 -7.02
CA PHE A 22 -0.48 6.93 -6.16
C PHE A 22 -0.30 8.25 -6.91
N ASN A 23 -0.97 9.30 -6.42
CA ASN A 23 -0.87 10.65 -6.92
C ASN A 23 0.35 11.31 -6.28
N VAL A 24 1.48 11.23 -6.97
CA VAL A 24 2.72 11.84 -6.49
C VAL A 24 2.54 13.36 -6.40
N ASP A 25 2.87 13.93 -5.25
CA ASP A 25 2.97 15.37 -5.12
C ASP A 25 4.17 15.86 -5.93
N GLN A 26 3.89 16.51 -7.05
CA GLN A 26 4.92 16.98 -7.98
C GLN A 26 5.72 18.16 -7.42
N MET A 27 5.25 18.80 -6.35
CA MET A 27 5.97 19.87 -5.68
C MET A 27 7.00 19.34 -4.68
N GLU A 28 6.86 18.08 -4.24
CA GLU A 28 7.73 17.46 -3.26
C GLU A 28 8.92 16.73 -3.91
N VAL A 29 10.08 16.86 -3.26
CA VAL A 29 11.33 16.25 -3.73
C VAL A 29 11.35 14.77 -3.31
N LYS A 30 11.59 13.87 -4.26
CA LYS A 30 11.83 12.45 -3.94
C LYS A 30 13.16 12.31 -3.18
N HIS A 31 13.16 11.57 -2.08
CA HIS A 31 14.35 11.36 -1.26
C HIS A 31 14.81 9.90 -1.30
N ASP A 32 16.09 9.67 -1.50
CA ASP A 32 16.70 8.35 -1.32
C ASP A 32 17.29 8.23 0.09
N ILE A 33 16.85 7.23 0.84
CA ILE A 33 17.33 6.94 2.20
C ILE A 33 18.00 5.57 2.26
N VAL A 34 18.93 5.39 3.20
CA VAL A 34 19.57 4.08 3.42
C VAL A 34 18.85 3.38 4.57
N VAL A 35 18.22 2.25 4.27
CA VAL A 35 17.43 1.46 5.23
C VAL A 35 18.12 0.13 5.49
N ARG A 36 18.25 -0.27 6.75
CA ARG A 36 18.82 -1.57 7.12
C ARG A 36 17.77 -2.67 6.93
N GLU A 37 18.21 -3.90 6.68
CA GLU A 37 17.29 -5.05 6.57
C GLU A 37 16.46 -5.29 7.84
N ASN A 38 17.03 -5.00 9.01
CA ASN A 38 16.40 -5.09 10.32
C ASN A 38 16.08 -3.70 10.90
N GLU A 39 15.80 -2.72 10.03
CA GLU A 39 15.39 -1.39 10.48
C GLU A 39 14.06 -1.48 11.23
N MET A 40 13.98 -0.80 12.38
CA MET A 40 12.72 -0.71 13.12
C MET A 40 11.77 0.28 12.44
N TYR A 41 10.47 0.01 12.51
CA TYR A 41 9.43 0.88 11.95
C TYR A 41 9.53 2.31 12.46
N ASN A 42 9.71 2.50 13.77
CA ASN A 42 9.85 3.83 14.36
C ASN A 42 11.09 4.58 13.85
N ALA A 43 12.18 3.87 13.59
CA ALA A 43 13.39 4.47 13.03
C ALA A 43 13.19 4.87 11.57
N LEU A 44 12.55 4.02 10.76
CA LEU A 44 12.14 4.34 9.40
C LEU A 44 11.21 5.55 9.33
N LEU A 45 10.22 5.61 10.22
CA LEU A 45 9.30 6.74 10.32
C LEU A 45 10.04 8.02 10.70
N GLY A 46 11.01 7.95 11.62
CA GLY A 46 11.88 9.06 11.98
C GLY A 46 12.73 9.56 10.80
N MET A 47 13.24 8.66 9.97
CA MET A 47 13.95 9.02 8.74
C MET A 47 13.02 9.75 7.76
N VAL A 48 11.80 9.28 7.57
CA VAL A 48 10.80 9.93 6.70
C VAL A 48 10.47 11.34 7.21
N ARG A 49 10.16 11.47 8.50
CA ARG A 49 9.87 12.78 9.13
C ARG A 49 11.03 13.77 8.97
N THR A 50 12.26 13.29 9.13
CA THR A 50 13.46 14.12 9.00
C THR A 50 13.67 14.60 7.56
N ASN A 51 13.52 13.72 6.57
CA ASN A 51 13.80 14.05 5.16
C ASN A 51 12.80 15.07 4.60
N TYR A 52 11.51 14.90 4.91
CA TYR A 52 10.46 15.83 4.46
C TYR A 52 10.20 16.98 5.45
N LYS A 53 10.99 17.09 6.53
CA LYS A 53 10.80 18.09 7.61
C LYS A 53 9.37 18.12 8.14
N LEU A 54 8.74 16.95 8.25
CA LEU A 54 7.32 16.85 8.59
C LEU A 54 7.01 17.46 9.96
N ASP A 55 7.96 17.47 10.90
CA ASP A 55 7.76 18.09 12.22
C ASP A 55 7.63 19.63 12.16
N GLN A 56 7.92 20.26 11.02
CA GLN A 56 7.69 21.70 10.78
C GLN A 56 6.33 21.98 10.14
N ILE A 57 5.72 20.97 9.52
CA ILE A 57 4.51 21.09 8.70
C ILE A 57 3.31 20.48 9.43
N LEU A 58 3.53 19.39 10.17
CA LEU A 58 2.53 18.58 10.83
C LEU A 58 2.61 18.74 12.35
N LEU A 59 1.46 18.68 13.01
CA LEU A 59 1.41 18.50 14.45
C LEU A 59 1.96 17.11 14.84
N PRO A 60 2.48 16.93 16.07
CA PRO A 60 3.00 15.63 16.52
C PRO A 60 2.00 14.48 16.42
N CYS A 61 0.71 14.79 16.51
CA CYS A 61 -0.38 13.81 16.45
C CYS A 61 -0.86 13.51 15.03
N GLU A 62 -0.46 14.31 14.04
CA GLU A 62 -0.89 14.10 12.65
C GLU A 62 -0.26 12.83 12.09
N LEU A 63 -1.10 12.12 11.35
CA LEU A 63 -0.80 10.77 10.89
C LEU A 63 0.17 10.81 9.71
N VAL A 64 1.11 9.86 9.72
CA VAL A 64 1.97 9.52 8.59
C VAL A 64 1.85 8.02 8.40
N ILE A 65 1.52 7.59 7.19
CA ILE A 65 1.46 6.19 6.81
C ILE A 65 2.50 5.90 5.75
N LEU A 66 3.09 4.72 5.85
CA LEU A 66 4.07 4.22 4.90
C LEU A 66 3.45 3.05 4.16
N THR A 67 3.48 3.08 2.83
CA THR A 67 2.89 2.04 2.00
C THR A 67 3.81 1.67 0.85
N TYR A 68 3.68 0.47 0.32
CA TYR A 68 4.27 0.09 -0.96
C TYR A 68 3.23 -0.64 -1.81
N SER A 69 3.35 -0.54 -3.12
CA SER A 69 2.52 -1.30 -4.05
C SER A 69 3.42 -2.23 -4.85
N PHE A 70 2.98 -3.47 -5.04
CA PHE A 70 3.63 -4.34 -6.00
C PHE A 70 3.55 -3.70 -7.39
N PRO A 71 4.61 -3.81 -8.20
CA PRO A 71 4.53 -3.51 -9.62
C PRO A 71 3.33 -4.25 -10.22
N ASP A 72 2.68 -3.63 -11.20
CA ASP A 72 1.62 -4.31 -11.93
C ASP A 72 2.28 -5.41 -12.79
N PHE A 73 2.29 -6.62 -12.26
CA PHE A 73 2.81 -7.81 -12.93
C PHE A 73 1.74 -8.48 -13.79
N SER A 74 0.53 -7.92 -13.82
CA SER A 74 -0.58 -8.48 -14.56
C SER A 74 -0.56 -7.93 -15.99
N ASP A 75 -0.46 -8.82 -16.99
CA ASP A 75 -0.91 -8.55 -18.36
C ASP A 75 -2.45 -8.54 -18.42
N ASP A 76 -3.13 -8.11 -17.34
CA ASP A 76 -4.58 -8.15 -17.26
C ASP A 76 -5.15 -7.02 -18.13
N PRO A 77 -5.93 -7.33 -19.19
CA PRO A 77 -6.52 -6.31 -20.05
C PRO A 77 -7.46 -5.35 -19.30
N ILE A 78 -7.86 -5.69 -18.06
CA ILE A 78 -8.74 -4.89 -17.21
C ILE A 78 -7.94 -3.92 -16.31
N GLY A 79 -6.62 -4.14 -16.13
CA GLY A 79 -5.73 -3.25 -15.37
C GLY A 79 -5.96 -3.28 -13.86
N TYR A 80 -6.39 -4.40 -13.29
CA TYR A 80 -6.60 -4.50 -11.83
C TYR A 80 -5.26 -4.45 -11.09
N THR A 81 -5.14 -3.57 -10.10
CA THR A 81 -3.95 -3.50 -9.23
C THR A 81 -4.28 -3.98 -7.83
N LEU A 82 -3.32 -4.68 -7.22
CA LEU A 82 -3.43 -5.03 -5.81
C LEU A 82 -3.43 -3.79 -4.92
N PRO A 83 -4.17 -3.83 -3.80
CA PRO A 83 -4.18 -2.72 -2.85
C PRO A 83 -2.81 -2.51 -2.19
N PRO A 84 -2.39 -1.26 -1.93
CA PRO A 84 -1.06 -0.95 -1.44
C PRO A 84 -0.85 -1.42 0.01
N VAL A 85 0.22 -2.17 0.28
CA VAL A 85 0.51 -2.73 1.60
C VAL A 85 0.97 -1.63 2.55
N GLU A 86 0.34 -1.52 3.72
CA GLU A 86 0.68 -0.55 4.77
C GLU A 86 1.68 -1.16 5.76
N LEU A 87 2.75 -0.44 6.06
CA LEU A 87 3.71 -0.79 7.11
C LEU A 87 3.20 -0.24 8.45
N LYS A 88 3.05 -1.11 9.45
CA LYS A 88 2.54 -0.77 10.78
C LYS A 88 3.48 -1.16 11.90
N GLU A 89 4.26 -2.22 11.68
CA GLU A 89 5.18 -2.77 12.67
C GLU A 89 6.52 -3.18 12.07
N ASP A 90 7.47 -3.54 12.93
CA ASP A 90 8.83 -3.92 12.52
C ASP A 90 8.82 -5.11 11.54
N GLY A 91 7.91 -6.07 11.72
CA GLY A 91 7.75 -7.21 10.83
C GLY A 91 7.32 -6.82 9.40
N ASP A 92 6.56 -5.73 9.24
CA ASP A 92 6.20 -5.23 7.91
C ASP A 92 7.39 -4.59 7.20
N VAL A 93 8.30 -3.97 7.97
CA VAL A 93 9.55 -3.42 7.42
C VAL A 93 10.43 -4.56 6.92
N GLU A 94 10.60 -5.62 7.73
CA GLU A 94 11.35 -6.82 7.32
C GLU A 94 10.75 -7.46 6.05
N LEU A 95 9.43 -7.53 5.96
CA LEU A 95 8.74 -8.03 4.77
C LEU A 95 8.99 -7.12 3.56
N PHE A 96 8.85 -5.81 3.70
CA PHE A 96 9.14 -4.84 2.64
C PHE A 96 10.57 -5.01 2.13
N MET A 97 11.55 -5.10 3.04
CA MET A 97 12.96 -5.28 2.68
C MET A 97 13.20 -6.62 1.98
N SER A 98 12.50 -7.69 2.39
CA SER A 98 12.56 -9.00 1.76
C SER A 98 12.04 -8.95 0.32
N VAL A 99 10.88 -8.32 0.07
CA VAL A 99 10.33 -8.11 -1.29
C VAL A 99 11.30 -7.29 -2.14
N ARG A 100 11.95 -6.29 -1.53
CA ARG A 100 12.90 -5.40 -2.23
C ARG A 100 14.15 -6.13 -2.73
N LEU A 101 14.54 -7.26 -2.13
CA LEU A 101 15.65 -8.08 -2.64
C LEU A 101 15.35 -8.59 -4.05
N ASP A 102 14.10 -8.94 -4.32
CA ASP A 102 13.64 -9.38 -5.64
C ASP A 102 13.20 -8.20 -6.52
N CYS A 103 12.75 -7.10 -5.91
CA CYS A 103 12.28 -5.89 -6.57
C CYS A 103 13.05 -4.62 -6.10
N PRO A 104 14.30 -4.40 -6.55
CA PRO A 104 15.13 -3.26 -6.08
C PRO A 104 14.55 -1.87 -6.38
N TRP A 105 13.67 -1.78 -7.37
CA TRP A 105 12.99 -0.56 -7.80
C TRP A 105 11.70 -0.25 -7.02
N LEU A 106 11.33 -1.08 -6.03
CA LEU A 106 10.15 -0.85 -5.21
C LEU A 106 10.31 0.46 -4.43
N ASP A 107 9.38 1.40 -4.61
CA ASP A 107 9.41 2.68 -3.89
C ASP A 107 8.59 2.58 -2.60
N LEU A 108 8.95 3.39 -1.60
CA LEU A 108 8.17 3.55 -0.38
C LEU A 108 7.36 4.84 -0.45
N TYR A 109 6.03 4.69 -0.45
CA TYR A 109 5.10 5.79 -0.56
C TYR A 109 4.74 6.34 0.82
N VAL A 110 4.75 7.66 0.93
CA VAL A 110 4.50 8.41 2.15
C VAL A 110 3.23 9.23 1.96
N THR A 111 2.21 8.94 2.75
CA THR A 111 1.00 9.78 2.83
C THR A 111 0.93 10.35 4.25
N PHE A 112 0.67 11.65 4.37
CA PHE A 112 0.63 12.32 5.66
C PHE A 112 -0.48 13.35 5.75
N GLY A 113 -0.84 13.71 6.98
CA GLY A 113 -1.94 14.62 7.28
C GLY A 113 -3.27 13.89 7.34
N ASP A 114 -4.10 14.28 8.30
CA ASP A 114 -5.31 13.52 8.65
C ASP A 114 -6.27 13.36 7.47
N ARG A 115 -6.43 14.40 6.64
CA ARG A 115 -7.31 14.37 5.47
C ARG A 115 -6.94 13.27 4.49
N ASP A 116 -5.66 13.19 4.12
CA ASP A 116 -5.21 12.31 3.04
C ASP A 116 -5.07 10.86 3.56
N VAL A 117 -4.66 10.71 4.83
CA VAL A 117 -4.64 9.41 5.52
C VAL A 117 -6.05 8.84 5.72
N ASP A 118 -7.01 9.64 6.16
CA ASP A 118 -8.40 9.20 6.34
C ASP A 118 -9.06 8.90 5.00
N GLY A 119 -8.77 9.69 3.97
CA GLY A 119 -9.19 9.43 2.59
C GLY A 119 -8.72 8.06 2.10
N TYR A 120 -7.44 7.73 2.29
CA TYR A 120 -6.90 6.41 1.96
C TYR A 120 -7.61 5.29 2.75
N ARG A 121 -7.71 5.43 4.08
CA ARG A 121 -8.31 4.41 4.95
C ARG A 121 -9.78 4.17 4.66
N HIS A 122 -10.51 5.21 4.28
CA HIS A 122 -11.90 5.09 3.87
C HIS A 122 -12.04 4.24 2.59
N GLN A 123 -11.25 4.57 1.56
CA GLN A 123 -11.23 3.83 0.29
C GLN A 123 -10.85 2.35 0.50
N ARG A 124 -9.91 2.08 1.41
CA ARG A 124 -9.50 0.71 1.79
C ARG A 124 -10.65 -0.11 2.39
N ARG A 125 -11.41 0.48 3.31
CA ARG A 125 -12.53 -0.22 3.97
C ARG A 125 -13.65 -0.57 3.00
N GLU A 126 -13.93 0.29 2.02
CA GLU A 126 -14.90 -0.01 0.99
C GLU A 126 -14.51 -1.25 0.18
N GLU A 127 -13.23 -1.43 -0.14
CA GLU A 127 -12.74 -2.59 -0.88
C GLU A 127 -12.89 -3.90 -0.10
N ASP A 128 -12.52 -3.90 1.18
CA ASP A 128 -12.69 -5.07 2.05
C ASP A 128 -14.17 -5.44 2.16
N GLY A 129 -15.05 -4.44 2.27
CA GLY A 129 -16.51 -4.63 2.29
C GLY A 129 -17.07 -5.17 0.98
N ILE A 130 -16.58 -4.71 -0.18
CA ILE A 130 -16.99 -5.24 -1.49
C ILE A 130 -16.48 -6.68 -1.67
N THR A 131 -15.26 -6.98 -1.22
CA THR A 131 -14.67 -8.32 -1.29
C THR A 131 -15.46 -9.30 -0.41
N MET A 132 -15.86 -8.89 0.79
CA MET A 132 -16.72 -9.68 1.68
C MET A 132 -18.15 -9.87 1.11
N GLY A 133 -18.72 -8.85 0.46
CA GLY A 133 -20.02 -8.95 -0.22
C GLY A 133 -20.01 -9.84 -1.47
N MET A 134 -18.84 -10.00 -2.13
CA MET A 134 -18.67 -10.91 -3.26
C MET A 134 -18.48 -12.36 -2.79
N VAL A 135 -17.78 -12.59 -1.68
CA VAL A 135 -17.66 -13.91 -1.03
C VAL A 135 -19.05 -14.43 -0.59
N ALA A 136 -19.92 -13.55 -0.09
CA ALA A 136 -21.30 -13.92 0.29
C ALA A 136 -22.22 -14.26 -0.90
N ARG A 137 -21.84 -13.93 -2.14
CA ARG A 137 -22.63 -14.22 -3.35
C ARG A 137 -22.22 -15.50 -4.08
N THR A 138 -21.26 -16.23 -3.55
CA THR A 138 -20.97 -17.60 -4.00
C THR A 138 -21.86 -18.59 -3.24
N GLU A 139 -23.18 -18.38 -3.30
CA GLU A 139 -24.10 -19.47 -2.99
C GLU A 139 -23.88 -20.54 -4.06
N ILE A 140 -23.24 -21.64 -3.65
CA ILE A 140 -23.11 -22.85 -4.45
C ILE A 140 -24.53 -23.31 -4.78
N THR A 141 -24.98 -23.00 -5.99
CA THR A 141 -26.23 -23.56 -6.52
C THR A 141 -25.91 -25.01 -6.88
N ILE A 142 -26.14 -25.92 -5.94
CA ILE A 142 -26.23 -27.35 -6.25
C ILE A 142 -27.55 -27.53 -6.99
N THR A 143 -27.55 -27.29 -8.30
CA THR A 143 -28.63 -27.76 -9.17
C THR A 143 -28.52 -29.27 -9.29
N GLU A 144 -29.62 -29.91 -8.91
CA GLU A 144 -30.02 -31.29 -9.17
C GLU A 144 -29.38 -31.92 -10.41
N LEU A 145 -28.79 -33.10 -10.22
CA LEU A 145 -28.67 -34.11 -11.27
C LEU A 145 -29.34 -35.38 -10.77
N GLU A 146 -30.67 -35.42 -10.90
CA GLU A 146 -31.37 -36.70 -11.05
C GLU A 146 -30.96 -37.33 -12.40
N GLY A 147 -30.53 -38.59 -12.32
CA GLY A 147 -30.78 -39.60 -13.35
C GLY A 147 -29.88 -39.61 -14.58
N ILE A 148 -28.84 -40.45 -14.57
CA ILE A 148 -28.50 -41.28 -15.74
C ILE A 148 -28.16 -42.70 -15.25
N ASN A 149 -28.94 -43.67 -15.73
CA ASN A 149 -28.78 -45.12 -15.59
C ASN A 149 -27.36 -45.60 -15.98
N LEU A 150 -26.89 -46.64 -15.28
CA LEU A 150 -26.42 -47.89 -15.89
C LEU A 150 -26.51 -49.04 -14.88
#